data_AF-A0A1W2ARH4-F1
#
_entry.id   AF-A0A1W2ARH4-F1
#
_cell.length_a   1.000
_cell.length_b   1.000
_cell.length_c   1.000
_cell.angle_alpha   90.00
_cell.angle_beta   90.00
_cell.angle_gamma   90.00
#
_symmetry.space_group_name_H-M   'P 1'
#
loop_
_entity.id
_entity.type
_entity.pdbx_description
1 polymer ?
#
loop_
_entity_poly.entity_id
_entity_poly.type
_entity_poly.pdbx_seq_one_letter_code
_entity_poly.pdbx_strand_id
1 'polypeptide(L)'
;MNGLRKYLRWFLISLIVFMVSIFLREFGHGLANSLAGIPCSTGFNRVGDIYKFPSAEDFRSYYSTAPSVLLDFGVPCTLFLSVFGAYLYSRTKIRPIRYLGASLAAGNSLLRLIPSLMVLLVPLFTGNVHVEDEYETGELLAAKFGSSFWTYVPAIVSVGITLFSIVWILRKASGRKVSKPGIYAVISFIVFCAGMVLASILDNYIRINWPAR
;
A
#
# COMPACT_ATOMS: atom_id res chain seq x y z
N MET A 1 -13.01 10.14 30.57
CA MET A 1 -13.43 8.89 29.87
C MET A 1 -13.86 9.04 28.41
N ASN A 2 -14.32 10.20 27.91
CA ASN A 2 -14.77 10.34 26.50
C ASN A 2 -13.65 10.39 25.43
N GLY A 3 -12.42 10.78 25.80
CA GLY A 3 -11.29 10.88 24.86
C GLY A 3 -10.76 9.53 24.39
N LEU A 4 -10.57 8.57 25.30
CA LEU A 4 -10.02 7.24 24.99
C LEU A 4 -10.90 6.48 23.99
N ARG A 5 -12.23 6.52 24.17
CA ARG A 5 -13.19 5.90 23.24
C ARG A 5 -13.07 6.45 21.81
N LYS A 6 -12.76 7.74 21.66
CA LYS A 6 -12.58 8.40 20.34
C LYS A 6 -11.33 7.87 19.63
N TYR A 7 -10.23 7.68 20.36
CA TYR A 7 -8.98 7.18 19.82
C TYR A 7 -9.03 5.69 19.52
N LEU A 8 -9.65 4.89 20.39
CA LEU A 8 -9.86 3.46 20.15
C LEU A 8 -10.74 3.22 18.91
N ARG A 9 -11.81 4.00 18.74
CA ARG A 9 -12.64 3.94 17.52
C ARG A 9 -11.85 4.30 16.27
N TRP A 10 -10.97 5.30 16.34
CA TRP A 10 -10.09 5.66 15.22
C TRP A 10 -9.14 4.51 14.88
N PHE A 11 -8.47 3.95 15.89
CA PHE A 11 -7.59 2.80 15.73
C PHE A 11 -8.30 1.63 15.02
N LEU A 12 -9.48 1.24 15.50
CA LEU A 12 -10.22 0.10 14.93
C LEU A 12 -10.68 0.35 13.49
N ILE A 13 -11.22 1.54 13.19
CA ILE A 13 -11.64 1.88 11.83
C ILE A 13 -10.43 1.89 10.89
N SER A 14 -9.34 2.54 11.30
CA SER A 14 -8.13 2.60 10.48
C SER A 14 -7.53 1.22 10.28
N LEU A 15 -7.55 0.34 11.29
CA LEU A 15 -7.03 -1.02 11.17
C LEU A 15 -7.83 -1.85 10.18
N ILE A 16 -9.17 -1.86 10.29
CA ILE A 16 -10.03 -2.58 9.34
C ILE A 16 -9.80 -2.08 7.92
N VAL A 17 -9.78 -0.75 7.73
CA VAL A 17 -9.55 -0.13 6.42
C VAL A 17 -8.18 -0.51 5.88
N PHE A 18 -7.15 -0.52 6.72
CA PHE A 18 -5.80 -0.88 6.34
C PHE A 18 -5.71 -2.34 5.87
N MET A 19 -6.28 -3.27 6.65
CA MET A 19 -6.29 -4.69 6.29
C MET A 19 -7.04 -4.95 4.98
N VAL A 20 -8.19 -4.30 4.77
CA VAL A 20 -8.93 -4.39 3.50
C VAL A 20 -8.13 -3.79 2.35
N SER A 21 -7.46 -2.65 2.56
CA SER A 21 -6.67 -1.99 1.51
C SER A 21 -5.47 -2.85 1.08
N ILE A 22 -4.79 -3.46 2.05
CA ILE A 22 -3.72 -4.42 1.81
C ILE A 22 -4.24 -5.62 1.01
N PHE A 23 -5.35 -6.21 1.43
CA PHE A 23 -5.97 -7.32 0.70
C PHE A 23 -6.34 -6.94 -0.75
N LEU A 24 -6.88 -5.73 -0.97
CA LEU A 24 -7.20 -5.23 -2.31
C LEU A 24 -5.95 -4.98 -3.16
N ARG A 25 -4.84 -4.52 -2.55
CA ARG A 25 -3.54 -4.40 -3.24
C ARG A 25 -3.09 -5.76 -3.76
N GLU A 26 -3.04 -6.77 -2.90
CA GLU A 26 -2.62 -8.12 -3.29
C GLU A 26 -3.58 -8.74 -4.30
N PHE A 27 -4.88 -8.50 -4.16
CA PHE A 27 -5.85 -8.88 -5.18
C PHE A 27 -5.55 -8.22 -6.53
N GLY A 28 -5.11 -6.97 -6.53
CA GLY A 28 -4.65 -6.25 -7.71
C GLY A 28 -3.45 -6.93 -8.36
N HIS A 29 -2.42 -7.27 -7.58
CA HIS A 29 -1.27 -8.05 -8.08
C HIS A 29 -1.72 -9.38 -8.71
N GLY A 30 -2.60 -10.11 -8.03
CA GLY A 30 -3.04 -11.42 -8.48
C GLY A 30 -3.89 -11.40 -9.75
N LEU A 31 -4.82 -10.45 -9.83
CA LEU A 31 -5.65 -10.22 -11.01
C LEU A 31 -4.78 -9.87 -12.23
N ALA A 32 -3.80 -9.00 -12.04
CA ALA A 32 -2.97 -8.53 -13.14
C ALA A 32 -2.05 -9.63 -13.69
N ASN A 33 -1.48 -10.46 -12.81
CA ASN A 33 -0.73 -11.66 -13.20
C ASN A 33 -1.61 -12.69 -13.93
N SER A 34 -2.82 -12.94 -13.43
CA SER A 34 -3.77 -13.86 -14.09
C SER A 34 -4.12 -13.40 -15.51
N LEU A 35 -4.33 -12.10 -15.71
CA LEU A 35 -4.59 -11.49 -17.02
C LEU A 35 -3.37 -11.51 -17.95
N ALA A 36 -2.16 -11.52 -17.39
CA ALA A 36 -0.92 -11.70 -18.13
C ALA A 36 -0.62 -13.19 -18.44
N GLY A 37 -1.51 -14.12 -18.07
CA GLY A 37 -1.33 -15.55 -18.27
C GLY A 37 -0.36 -16.20 -17.28
N ILE A 38 -0.03 -15.54 -16.18
CA ILE A 38 0.94 -16.03 -15.18
C ILE A 38 0.16 -16.51 -13.94
N PRO A 39 0.20 -17.81 -13.63
CA PRO A 39 -0.58 -18.35 -12.51
C PRO A 39 0.10 -18.02 -11.18
N CYS A 40 -0.58 -17.32 -10.27
CA CYS A 40 -0.02 -16.88 -8.98
C CYS A 40 -0.87 -17.28 -7.78
N SER A 41 -0.29 -17.22 -6.60
CA SER A 41 -1.00 -17.21 -5.33
C SER A 41 -0.72 -15.90 -4.60
N THR A 42 -1.77 -15.27 -4.08
CA THR A 42 -1.66 -14.05 -3.26
C THR A 42 -2.21 -14.28 -1.86
N GLY A 43 -1.60 -13.63 -0.86
CA GLY A 43 -2.08 -13.57 0.52
C GLY A 43 -2.59 -12.16 0.88
N PHE A 44 -2.29 -11.73 2.11
CA PHE A 44 -2.39 -10.34 2.55
C PHE A 44 -1.12 -9.53 2.25
N ASN A 45 0.09 -10.07 2.24
CA ASN A 45 1.30 -9.29 1.94
C ASN A 45 2.34 -10.06 1.13
N ARG A 46 1.92 -11.15 0.48
CA ARG A 46 2.80 -12.00 -0.32
C ARG A 46 2.13 -12.42 -1.62
N VAL A 47 2.86 -12.26 -2.71
CA VAL A 47 2.62 -12.91 -4.01
C VAL A 47 3.69 -13.95 -4.26
N GLY A 48 3.31 -15.08 -4.85
CA GLY A 48 4.21 -16.18 -5.15
C GLY A 48 3.56 -17.33 -5.91
N ASP A 49 4.19 -18.50 -5.82
CA ASP A 49 3.87 -19.72 -6.55
C ASP A 49 2.46 -20.26 -6.22
N ILE A 50 1.66 -20.52 -7.26
CA ILE A 50 0.30 -21.05 -7.16
C ILE A 50 0.22 -22.48 -6.62
N TYR A 51 1.33 -23.19 -6.46
CA TYR A 51 1.34 -24.54 -5.91
C TYR A 51 1.86 -24.59 -4.48
N LYS A 52 2.31 -23.45 -3.94
CA LYS A 52 2.94 -23.37 -2.62
C LYS A 52 2.14 -22.50 -1.67
N PHE A 53 2.32 -22.73 -0.38
CA PHE A 53 1.76 -21.83 0.64
C PHE A 53 2.64 -20.58 0.75
N PRO A 54 2.06 -19.40 1.06
CA PRO A 54 2.83 -18.17 1.27
C PRO A 54 3.93 -18.26 2.33
N SER A 55 3.87 -19.27 3.21
CA SER A 55 4.86 -19.57 4.24
C SER A 55 6.05 -20.41 3.75
N ALA A 56 6.01 -20.99 2.55
CA ALA A 56 7.10 -21.81 2.01
C ALA A 56 8.34 -20.96 1.67
N GLU A 57 9.55 -21.47 1.95
CA GLU A 57 10.82 -20.76 1.73
C GLU A 57 11.05 -20.37 0.27
N ASP A 58 10.55 -21.18 -0.66
CA ASP A 58 10.66 -21.00 -2.10
C ASP A 58 9.35 -20.52 -2.74
N PHE A 59 8.44 -19.94 -1.95
CA PHE A 59 7.17 -19.40 -2.42
C PHE A 59 7.36 -18.32 -3.49
N ARG A 60 8.46 -17.54 -3.43
CA ARG A 60 8.72 -16.44 -4.38
C ARG A 60 9.69 -16.78 -5.52
N SER A 61 10.32 -17.96 -5.51
CA SER A 61 11.49 -18.25 -6.37
C SER A 61 11.18 -18.27 -7.87
N TYR A 62 9.94 -18.64 -8.26
CA TYR A 62 9.50 -18.60 -9.66
C TYR A 62 9.03 -17.21 -10.12
N TYR A 63 8.55 -16.39 -9.18
CA TYR A 63 8.03 -15.04 -9.45
C TYR A 63 9.12 -13.98 -9.55
N SER A 64 10.29 -14.19 -8.93
CA SER A 64 11.45 -13.30 -9.06
C SER A 64 12.07 -13.27 -10.47
N THR A 65 11.65 -14.16 -11.37
CA THR A 65 12.23 -14.31 -12.71
C THR A 65 11.28 -13.96 -13.85
N ALA A 66 10.01 -13.64 -13.59
CA ALA A 66 9.03 -13.35 -14.64
C ALA A 66 9.15 -11.88 -15.10
N PRO A 67 9.65 -11.58 -16.32
CA PRO A 67 9.84 -10.21 -16.81
C PRO A 67 8.51 -9.48 -17.15
N SER A 68 7.37 -10.08 -16.82
CA SER A 68 6.06 -9.80 -17.38
C SER A 68 5.08 -9.10 -16.42
N VAL A 69 5.58 -8.48 -15.34
CA VAL A 69 4.78 -7.65 -14.43
C VAL A 69 4.58 -6.24 -15.02
N LEU A 70 4.10 -6.14 -16.26
CA LEU A 70 3.83 -4.85 -16.90
C LEU A 70 2.50 -4.25 -16.44
N LEU A 71 1.61 -5.11 -15.92
CA LEU A 71 0.37 -4.72 -15.25
C LEU A 71 0.54 -5.11 -13.79
N ASP A 72 0.97 -4.17 -12.96
CA ASP A 72 0.77 -4.27 -11.53
C ASP A 72 -0.38 -3.33 -11.14
N PHE A 73 -1.51 -3.90 -10.71
CA PHE A 73 -2.65 -3.13 -10.22
C PHE A 73 -2.59 -2.85 -8.71
N GLY A 74 -1.66 -3.44 -7.97
CA GLY A 74 -1.51 -3.23 -6.53
C GLY A 74 -1.13 -1.78 -6.20
N VAL A 75 -0.06 -1.27 -6.82
CA VAL A 75 0.38 0.13 -6.62
C VAL A 75 -0.71 1.14 -7.05
N PRO A 76 -1.28 1.08 -8.27
CA PRO A 76 -2.38 1.98 -8.66
C PRO A 76 -3.60 1.90 -7.74
N CYS A 77 -3.97 0.70 -7.26
CA CYS A 77 -5.10 0.52 -6.35
C CYS A 77 -4.91 1.33 -5.05
N THR A 78 -3.76 1.16 -4.39
CA THR A 78 -3.49 1.84 -3.11
C THR A 78 -3.33 3.35 -3.29
N LEU A 79 -2.70 3.82 -4.38
CA LEU A 79 -2.63 5.24 -4.71
C LEU A 79 -4.03 5.83 -4.97
N PHE A 80 -4.88 5.13 -5.71
CA PHE A 80 -6.27 5.53 -5.92
C PHE A 80 -7.03 5.62 -4.59
N LEU A 81 -6.94 4.60 -3.73
CA LEU A 81 -7.60 4.60 -2.42
C LEU A 81 -7.11 5.75 -1.53
N SER A 82 -5.82 6.10 -1.60
CA SER A 82 -5.27 7.26 -0.90
C SER A 82 -5.93 8.57 -1.35
N VAL A 83 -5.93 8.84 -2.65
CA VAL A 83 -6.50 10.07 -3.23
C VAL A 83 -8.01 10.13 -3.03
N PHE A 84 -8.72 9.01 -3.27
CA PHE A 84 -10.16 8.90 -3.08
C PHE A 84 -10.53 9.10 -1.61
N GLY A 85 -9.76 8.54 -0.67
CA GLY A 85 -9.92 8.80 0.76
C GLY A 85 -9.78 10.27 1.11
N ALA A 86 -8.77 10.95 0.57
CA ALA A 86 -8.54 12.38 0.80
C ALA A 86 -9.69 13.23 0.24
N TYR A 87 -10.20 12.86 -0.95
CA TYR A 87 -11.39 13.46 -1.54
C TYR A 87 -12.64 13.26 -0.68
N LEU A 88 -12.92 12.03 -0.25
CA LEU A 88 -14.07 11.71 0.62
C LEU A 88 -14.02 12.51 1.93
N TYR A 89 -12.86 12.52 2.60
CA TYR A 89 -12.65 13.31 3.82
C TYR A 89 -12.97 14.80 3.61
N SER A 90 -12.61 15.31 2.43
CA SER A 90 -12.75 16.72 2.08
C SER A 90 -14.17 17.12 1.74
N ARG A 91 -14.90 16.28 1.00
CA ARG A 91 -16.22 16.62 0.48
C ARG A 91 -17.37 16.24 1.40
N THR A 92 -17.24 15.15 2.15
CA THR A 92 -18.37 14.65 2.93
C THR A 92 -18.60 15.45 4.22
N LYS A 93 -19.87 15.70 4.53
CA LYS A 93 -20.31 16.19 5.84
C LYS A 93 -20.66 15.02 6.78
N ILE A 94 -20.94 13.83 6.24
CA ILE A 94 -21.33 12.64 7.01
C ILE A 94 -20.13 12.13 7.82
N ARG A 95 -20.26 12.14 9.15
CA ARG A 95 -19.17 11.82 10.08
C ARG A 95 -18.54 10.43 9.85
N PRO A 96 -19.30 9.32 9.73
CA PRO A 96 -18.71 8.00 9.47
C PRO A 96 -17.92 7.94 8.16
N ILE A 97 -18.49 8.44 7.05
CA ILE A 97 -17.81 8.48 5.74
C ILE A 97 -16.53 9.32 5.82
N ARG A 98 -16.53 10.37 6.64
CA ARG A 98 -15.34 11.20 6.85
C ARG A 98 -14.22 10.42 7.54
N TYR A 99 -14.53 9.64 8.58
CA TYR A 99 -13.53 8.79 9.25
C TYR A 99 -13.00 7.70 8.32
N LEU A 100 -13.89 7.12 7.49
CA LEU A 100 -13.50 6.17 6.46
C LEU A 100 -12.53 6.81 5.47
N GLY A 101 -12.89 7.98 4.91
CA GLY A 101 -12.04 8.71 3.96
C GLY A 101 -10.68 9.09 4.55
N ALA A 102 -10.64 9.59 5.79
CA ALA A 102 -9.39 9.88 6.47
C ALA A 102 -8.52 8.62 6.67
N SER A 103 -9.15 7.48 7.01
CA SER A 103 -8.44 6.22 7.22
C SER A 103 -7.88 5.67 5.91
N LEU A 104 -8.67 5.73 4.83
CA LEU A 104 -8.23 5.35 3.49
C LEU A 104 -7.04 6.19 3.05
N ALA A 105 -7.13 7.51 3.20
CA ALA A 105 -6.05 8.43 2.85
C ALA A 105 -4.78 8.15 3.67
N ALA A 106 -4.88 8.13 5.00
CA ALA A 106 -3.73 7.97 5.87
C ALA A 106 -3.09 6.57 5.74
N GLY A 107 -3.89 5.52 5.77
CA GLY A 107 -3.43 4.13 5.70
C GLY A 107 -2.74 3.82 4.38
N ASN A 108 -3.39 4.13 3.25
CA ASN A 108 -2.80 3.88 1.93
C ASN A 108 -1.62 4.80 1.63
N SER A 109 -1.62 6.03 2.15
CA SER A 109 -0.45 6.90 2.01
C SER A 109 0.75 6.35 2.75
N LEU A 110 0.59 5.84 3.99
CA LEU A 110 1.70 5.21 4.72
C LEU A 110 2.17 3.91 4.04
N LEU A 111 1.22 3.10 3.55
CA LEU A 111 1.49 1.85 2.84
C LEU A 111 2.34 2.02 1.58
N ARG A 112 2.34 3.22 0.98
CA ARG A 112 3.13 3.55 -0.21
C ARG A 112 4.33 4.44 0.10
N LEU A 113 4.14 5.46 0.93
CA LEU A 113 5.20 6.42 1.27
C LEU A 113 6.40 5.73 1.90
N ILE A 114 6.21 4.78 2.82
CA ILE A 114 7.32 4.13 3.52
C ILE A 114 8.15 3.26 2.56
N PRO A 115 7.58 2.28 1.83
CA PRO A 115 8.34 1.50 0.84
C PRO A 115 8.99 2.37 -0.24
N SER A 116 8.25 3.31 -0.83
CA SER A 116 8.82 4.17 -1.88
C SER A 116 9.95 5.07 -1.36
N LEU A 117 9.91 5.53 -0.10
CA LEU A 117 11.04 6.22 0.50
C LEU A 117 12.23 5.28 0.72
N MET A 118 12.02 4.01 1.08
CA MET A 118 13.12 3.04 1.19
C MET A 118 13.80 2.81 -0.16
N VAL A 119 13.04 2.67 -1.25
CA VAL A 119 13.56 2.57 -2.62
C VAL A 119 14.48 3.74 -2.97
N LEU A 120 14.12 4.96 -2.56
CA LEU A 120 14.89 6.17 -2.87
C LEU A 120 16.08 6.40 -1.93
N LEU A 121 15.92 6.11 -0.64
CA LEU A 121 16.88 6.51 0.40
C LEU A 121 17.89 5.41 0.75
N VAL A 122 17.50 4.14 0.74
CA VAL A 122 18.43 3.04 1.09
C VAL A 122 19.65 3.00 0.16
N PRO A 123 19.51 3.16 -1.18
CA PRO A 123 20.67 3.22 -2.07
C PRO A 123 21.59 4.40 -1.76
N LEU A 124 21.02 5.56 -1.39
CA LEU A 124 21.79 6.76 -1.07
C LEU A 124 22.62 6.62 0.21
N PHE A 125 22.09 5.91 1.21
CA PHE A 125 22.76 5.76 2.51
C PHE A 125 23.64 4.51 2.63
N THR A 126 23.32 3.44 1.88
CA THR A 126 23.97 2.14 2.03
C THR A 126 24.69 1.66 0.78
N GLY A 127 24.44 2.29 -0.38
CA GLY A 127 24.88 1.79 -1.69
C GLY A 127 24.12 0.56 -2.19
N ASN A 128 23.23 -0.02 -1.38
CA ASN A 128 22.46 -1.20 -1.73
C ASN A 128 21.08 -0.84 -2.27
N VAL A 129 20.65 -1.57 -3.30
CA VAL A 129 19.29 -1.46 -3.85
C VAL A 129 18.28 -2.02 -2.84
N HIS A 130 17.18 -1.30 -2.66
CA HIS A 130 16.01 -1.79 -1.93
C HIS A 130 14.88 -2.05 -2.92
N VAL A 131 14.43 -3.30 -3.01
CA VAL A 131 13.45 -3.76 -3.99
C VAL A 131 12.06 -3.74 -3.40
N GLU A 132 11.15 -3.00 -4.04
CA GLU A 132 9.72 -2.90 -3.77
C GLU A 132 8.99 -2.76 -5.11
N ASP A 133 7.65 -2.85 -5.12
CA ASP A 133 6.81 -2.80 -6.33
C ASP A 133 7.16 -1.61 -7.26
N GLU A 134 7.44 -0.42 -6.69
CA GLU A 134 7.79 0.77 -7.47
C GLU A 134 9.16 0.67 -8.14
N TYR A 135 10.12 -0.01 -7.52
CA TYR A 135 11.43 -0.25 -8.10
C TYR A 135 11.33 -1.27 -9.25
N GLU A 136 10.62 -2.38 -9.05
CA GLU A 136 10.41 -3.40 -10.08
C GLU A 136 9.70 -2.82 -11.32
N THR A 137 8.65 -2.01 -11.10
CA THR A 137 7.98 -1.26 -12.18
C THR A 137 8.97 -0.34 -12.91
N GLY A 138 9.86 0.32 -12.15
CA GLY A 138 10.86 1.22 -12.69
C GLY A 138 11.91 0.51 -13.54
N GLU A 139 12.39 -0.66 -13.13
CA GLU A 139 13.33 -1.47 -13.91
C GLU A 139 12.74 -1.87 -15.26
N LEU A 140 11.46 -2.22 -15.29
CA LEU A 140 10.76 -2.53 -16.54
C LEU A 140 10.66 -1.31 -17.46
N LEU A 141 10.37 -0.12 -16.91
CA LEU A 141 10.37 1.12 -17.68
C LEU A 141 11.77 1.45 -18.20
N ALA A 142 12.81 1.26 -17.37
CA ALA A 142 14.18 1.50 -17.76
C ALA A 142 14.62 0.59 -18.91
N ALA A 143 14.25 -0.70 -18.86
CA ALA A 143 14.49 -1.66 -19.93
C ALA A 143 13.76 -1.28 -21.23
N LYS A 144 12.51 -0.83 -21.12
CA LYS A 144 11.68 -0.43 -22.28
C LYS A 144 12.16 0.85 -22.96
N PHE A 145 12.63 1.83 -22.19
CA PHE A 145 13.05 3.14 -22.70
C PHE A 145 14.57 3.29 -22.83
N GLY A 146 15.35 2.27 -22.44
CA GLY A 146 16.81 2.26 -22.55
C GLY A 146 17.51 3.26 -21.63
N SER A 147 16.92 3.62 -20.48
CA SER A 147 17.49 4.62 -19.56
C SER A 147 17.20 4.28 -18.10
N SER A 148 18.26 4.23 -17.29
CA SER A 148 18.19 3.99 -15.84
C SER A 148 17.51 5.12 -15.06
N PHE A 149 17.28 6.28 -15.69
CA PHE A 149 16.48 7.34 -15.10
C PHE A 149 15.08 6.84 -14.69
N TRP A 150 14.48 5.97 -15.49
CA TRP A 150 13.12 5.47 -15.27
C TRP A 150 12.97 4.55 -14.06
N THR A 151 14.07 3.99 -13.55
CA THR A 151 14.08 3.06 -12.41
C THR A 151 13.46 3.65 -11.15
N TYR A 152 13.65 4.94 -10.90
CA TYR A 152 13.16 5.59 -9.66
C TYR A 152 11.91 6.44 -9.87
N VAL A 153 11.46 6.62 -11.13
CA VAL A 153 10.30 7.47 -11.46
C VAL A 153 9.02 7.01 -10.76
N PRO A 154 8.65 5.71 -10.76
CA PRO A 154 7.44 5.27 -10.06
C PRO A 154 7.47 5.58 -8.56
N ALA A 155 8.62 5.37 -7.89
CA ALA A 155 8.77 5.68 -6.47
C ALA A 155 8.61 7.19 -6.19
N ILE A 156 9.20 8.05 -7.03
CA ILE A 156 9.04 9.50 -6.93
C ILE A 156 7.57 9.91 -7.10
N VAL A 157 6.86 9.32 -8.07
CA VAL A 157 5.44 9.58 -8.31
C VAL A 157 4.59 9.13 -7.12
N SER A 158 4.84 7.92 -6.58
CA SER A 158 4.16 7.40 -5.39
C SER A 158 4.37 8.31 -4.18
N VAL A 159 5.60 8.76 -3.93
CA VAL A 159 5.90 9.74 -2.86
C VAL A 159 5.14 11.03 -3.08
N GLY A 160 5.14 11.57 -4.31
CA GLY A 160 4.42 12.80 -4.64
C GLY A 160 2.93 12.73 -4.36
N ILE A 161 2.26 11.66 -4.83
CA ILE A 161 0.82 11.45 -4.65
C ILE A 161 0.48 11.25 -3.17
N THR A 162 1.25 10.44 -2.45
CA THR A 162 0.98 10.14 -1.04
C THR A 162 1.20 11.36 -0.14
N LEU A 163 2.28 12.13 -0.36
CA LEU A 163 2.50 13.40 0.34
C LEU A 163 1.39 14.39 0.04
N PHE A 164 0.95 14.49 -1.22
CA PHE A 164 -0.17 15.34 -1.60
C PHE A 164 -1.45 14.97 -0.82
N SER A 165 -1.80 13.68 -0.76
CA SER A 165 -2.95 13.19 0.01
C SER A 165 -2.82 13.51 1.50
N ILE A 166 -1.66 13.28 2.11
CA ILE A 166 -1.40 13.57 3.54
C ILE A 166 -1.52 15.08 3.81
N VAL A 167 -0.85 15.92 3.01
CA VAL A 167 -0.90 17.37 3.18
C VAL A 167 -2.33 17.89 2.99
N TRP A 168 -3.08 17.34 2.03
CA TRP A 168 -4.48 17.69 1.81
C TRP A 168 -5.32 17.40 3.05
N ILE A 169 -5.27 16.18 3.60
CA ILE A 169 -6.07 15.82 4.77
C ILE A 169 -5.70 16.66 5.99
N LEU A 170 -4.42 16.99 6.19
CA LEU A 170 -3.95 17.84 7.29
C LEU A 170 -4.47 19.28 7.15
N ARG A 171 -4.41 19.86 5.95
CA ARG A 171 -5.00 21.18 5.66
C ARG A 171 -6.50 21.21 5.94
N LYS A 172 -7.23 20.17 5.51
CA LYS A 172 -8.68 20.07 5.77
C LYS A 172 -9.01 19.79 7.23
N ALA A 173 -8.17 19.05 7.96
CA ALA A 173 -8.35 18.84 9.40
C ALA A 173 -8.23 20.14 10.20
N SER A 174 -7.30 21.02 9.80
CA SER A 174 -7.11 22.35 10.38
C SER A 174 -8.36 23.22 10.22
N GLY A 175 -8.91 23.31 8.99
CA GLY A 175 -10.16 24.03 8.73
C GLY A 175 -11.39 23.44 9.43
N ARG A 176 -11.36 22.15 9.79
CA ARG A 176 -12.43 21.45 10.52
C ARG A 176 -12.22 21.46 12.04
N LYS A 177 -11.24 22.20 12.57
CA LYS A 177 -10.90 22.31 14.00
C LYS A 177 -10.76 20.96 14.71
N VAL A 178 -10.13 19.99 14.03
CA VAL A 178 -9.86 18.67 14.63
C VAL A 178 -8.90 18.85 15.81
N SER A 179 -9.33 18.46 17.01
CA SER A 179 -8.47 18.53 18.19
C SER A 179 -7.33 17.51 18.11
N LYS A 180 -6.10 17.99 18.33
CA LYS A 180 -4.86 17.19 18.41
C LYS A 180 -4.62 16.27 17.19
N PRO A 181 -4.43 16.83 15.97
CA PRO A 181 -4.20 16.04 14.76
C PRO A 181 -2.97 15.13 14.86
N GLY A 182 -1.94 15.53 15.62
CA GLY A 182 -0.75 14.70 15.85
C GLY A 182 -1.06 13.34 16.50
N ILE A 183 -2.03 13.27 17.41
CA ILE A 183 -2.43 11.99 18.03
C ILE A 183 -3.06 11.06 16.98
N TYR A 184 -3.85 11.60 16.06
CA TYR A 184 -4.44 10.82 14.97
C TYR A 184 -3.37 10.27 14.03
N ALA A 185 -2.36 11.08 13.70
CA ALA A 185 -1.23 10.66 12.88
C ALA A 185 -0.42 9.54 13.56
N VAL A 186 -0.10 9.69 14.84
CA VAL A 186 0.60 8.65 15.62
C VAL A 186 -0.22 7.36 15.66
N ILE A 187 -1.53 7.43 15.91
CA ILE A 187 -2.38 6.24 15.90
C ILE A 187 -2.40 5.60 14.51
N SER A 188 -2.47 6.37 13.43
CA SER A 188 -2.42 5.83 12.06
C SER A 188 -1.09 5.14 11.76
N PHE A 189 0.02 5.64 12.29
CA PHE A 189 1.32 4.97 12.20
C PHE A 189 1.36 3.67 13.02
N ILE A 190 0.83 3.67 14.25
CA ILE A 190 0.71 2.43 15.05
C ILE A 190 -0.17 1.40 14.34
N VAL A 191 -1.27 1.85 13.71
CA VAL A 191 -2.14 0.99 12.90
C VAL A 191 -1.39 0.41 11.70
N PHE A 192 -0.56 1.21 11.02
CA PHE A 192 0.30 0.70 9.95
C PHE A 192 1.20 -0.42 10.47
N CYS A 193 1.96 -0.19 11.55
CA CYS A 193 2.85 -1.20 12.13
C CYS A 193 2.09 -2.46 12.56
N ALA A 194 1.01 -2.31 13.32
CA ALA A 194 0.18 -3.42 13.78
C ALA A 194 -0.47 -4.18 12.61
N GLY A 195 -0.94 -3.45 11.61
CA GLY A 195 -1.54 -4.01 10.41
C GLY A 195 -0.54 -4.82 9.57
N MET A 196 0.70 -4.36 9.43
CA MET A 196 1.75 -5.12 8.74
C MET A 196 2.05 -6.45 9.46
N VAL A 197 2.13 -6.43 10.79
CA VAL A 197 2.29 -7.66 11.59
C VAL A 197 1.10 -8.60 11.40
N LEU A 198 -0.13 -8.07 11.49
CA LEU A 198 -1.34 -8.86 11.29
C LEU A 198 -1.43 -9.43 9.87
N ALA A 199 -1.08 -8.66 8.84
CA ALA A 199 -1.04 -9.10 7.45
C ALA A 199 -0.06 -10.27 7.30
N SER A 200 1.14 -10.17 7.88
CA SER A 200 2.11 -11.26 7.85
C SER A 200 1.66 -12.52 8.60
N ILE A 201 0.83 -12.38 9.64
CA ILE A 201 0.23 -13.54 10.32
C ILE A 201 -0.86 -14.15 9.43
N LEU A 202 -1.74 -13.32 8.86
CA LEU A 202 -2.85 -13.76 8.01
C LEU A 202 -2.39 -14.40 6.70
N ASP A 203 -1.22 -14.03 6.18
CA ASP A 203 -0.58 -14.70 5.03
C ASP A 203 -0.45 -16.22 5.22
N ASN A 204 -0.34 -16.70 6.47
CA ASN A 204 -0.24 -18.14 6.75
C ASN A 204 -1.59 -18.87 6.64
N TYR A 205 -2.71 -18.13 6.64
CA TYR A 205 -4.05 -18.68 6.73
C TYR A 205 -4.92 -18.36 5.53
N ILE A 206 -4.69 -17.21 4.88
CA ILE A 206 -5.52 -16.71 3.80
C ILE A 206 -4.73 -16.71 2.51
N ARG A 207 -5.32 -17.34 1.49
CA ARG A 207 -4.71 -17.56 0.20
C ARG A 207 -5.75 -17.42 -0.90
N ILE A 208 -5.40 -16.71 -1.96
CA ILE A 208 -6.17 -16.60 -3.19
C ILE A 208 -5.32 -17.18 -4.32
N ASN A 209 -5.85 -18.20 -5.00
CA ASN A 209 -5.20 -18.78 -6.16
C ASN A 209 -5.76 -18.16 -7.44
N TRP A 210 -4.84 -17.70 -8.28
CA TRP A 210 -5.12 -16.99 -9.52
C TRP A 210 -4.65 -17.84 -10.69
N PRO A 211 -5.51 -18.70 -11.27
CA PRO A 211 -5.14 -19.47 -12.45
C PRO A 211 -4.85 -18.54 -13.63
N ALA A 212 -3.96 -18.96 -14.53
CA ALA A 212 -3.74 -18.28 -15.80
C ALA A 212 -5.04 -18.30 -16.62
N ARG A 213 -5.35 -17.18 -17.27
CA ARG A 213 -6.49 -17.04 -18.19
C ARG A 213 -6.02 -16.84 -19.62
#